data_AF-A0AAD5YMC1-F1
#
_entry.id   AF-A0AAD5YMC1-F1
#
_cell.length_a   1.000
_cell.length_b   1.000
_cell.length_c   1.000
_cell.angle_alpha   90.00
_cell.angle_beta   90.00
_cell.angle_gamma   90.00
#
_symmetry.space_group_name_H-M   'P 1'
#
loop_
_entity.id
_entity.type
_entity.pdbx_description
1 polymer ?
#
loop_
_entity_poly.entity_id
_entity_poly.type
_entity_poly.pdbx_seq_one_letter_code
_entity_poly.pdbx_strand_id
1 'polypeptide(L)'
;MPAGGSTAKVCQLKLIKHLIRVNEHYLETANKRSKPSRKDLEDIVAALKEQNAQLEQKNKNTVTQLREVQQQVTLLQQTGASSSQRDNSRNTGNSEVSNLIDKPGGKFNLEETLGIEHPEYLSLRRDVRTLMIQAQIDWTENFHRVDSQKMSMVCKGAIAKHPHLKKYKNTWPVAVIANTHMQGKRKHRSRTIKKYQAAHNQNTDSEGQGE
;
A
#
# COMPACT_ATOMS: atom_id res chain seq x y z
N MET A 1 59.73 -3.86 30.63
CA MET A 1 59.06 -4.87 29.78
C MET A 1 57.83 -5.39 30.53
N PRO A 2 56.63 -4.78 30.39
CA PRO A 2 55.49 -5.18 31.20
C PRO A 2 54.64 -6.26 30.52
N ALA A 3 54.43 -7.36 31.24
CA ALA A 3 53.54 -8.47 30.92
C ALA A 3 52.05 -8.10 31.18
N GLY A 4 51.54 -7.07 30.50
CA GLY A 4 50.20 -6.51 30.73
C GLY A 4 49.05 -7.05 29.86
N GLY A 5 49.31 -7.99 28.95
CA GLY A 5 48.34 -8.37 27.89
C GLY A 5 47.32 -9.47 28.22
N SER A 6 47.33 -10.02 29.44
CA SER A 6 46.58 -11.25 29.76
C SER A 6 45.15 -11.00 30.27
N THR A 7 44.92 -9.93 31.02
CA THR A 7 43.63 -9.68 31.71
C THR A 7 42.52 -9.23 30.75
N ALA A 8 42.85 -8.44 29.72
CA ALA A 8 41.86 -7.95 28.75
C ALA A 8 41.22 -9.10 27.93
N LYS A 9 42.01 -10.11 27.54
CA LYS A 9 41.52 -11.29 26.81
C LYS A 9 40.56 -12.13 27.65
N VAL A 10 40.81 -12.22 28.96
CA VAL A 10 39.93 -12.93 29.90
C VAL A 10 38.59 -12.22 30.05
N CYS A 11 38.58 -10.88 30.10
CA CYS A 11 37.34 -10.10 30.15
C CYS A 11 36.52 -10.22 28.85
N GLN A 12 37.16 -10.15 27.68
CA GLN A 12 36.45 -10.35 26.39
C GLN A 12 35.84 -11.74 26.29
N LEU A 13 36.55 -12.80 26.71
CA LEU A 13 36.04 -14.16 26.67
C LEU A 13 34.84 -14.36 27.61
N LYS A 14 34.83 -13.71 28.78
CA LYS A 14 33.69 -13.73 29.71
C LYS A 14 32.46 -13.04 29.11
N LEU A 15 32.64 -11.90 28.43
CA LEU A 15 31.55 -11.18 27.77
C LEU A 15 30.94 -12.01 26.63
N ILE A 16 31.77 -12.61 25.77
CA ILE A 16 31.30 -13.48 24.67
C ILE A 16 30.52 -14.68 25.23
N LYS A 17 31.03 -15.35 26.27
CA LYS A 17 30.33 -16.48 26.90
C LYS A 17 29.00 -16.08 27.54
N HIS A 18 28.90 -14.86 28.09
CA HIS A 18 27.66 -14.33 28.64
C HIS A 18 26.64 -14.04 27.52
N LEU A 19 27.06 -13.39 26.44
CA LEU A 19 26.21 -13.11 25.27
C LEU A 19 25.67 -14.39 24.63
N ILE A 20 26.49 -15.44 24.50
CA ILE A 20 26.04 -16.75 23.99
C ILE A 20 24.95 -17.32 24.90
N ARG A 21 25.15 -17.34 26.22
CA ARG A 21 24.15 -17.83 27.18
C ARG A 21 22.84 -17.03 27.16
N VAL A 22 22.92 -15.70 27.04
CA VAL A 22 21.72 -14.85 26.93
C VAL A 22 20.96 -15.14 25.64
N ASN A 23 21.67 -15.31 24.51
CA ASN A 23 21.04 -15.68 23.24
C ASN A 23 20.42 -17.09 23.28
N GLU A 24 21.08 -18.07 23.88
CA GLU A 24 20.54 -19.43 24.05
C GLU A 24 19.26 -19.41 24.88
N HIS A 25 19.25 -18.69 26.01
CA HIS A 25 18.06 -18.52 26.84
C HIS A 25 16.93 -17.80 26.09
N TYR A 26 17.26 -16.79 25.27
CA TYR A 26 16.27 -16.10 24.43
C TYR A 26 15.66 -17.02 23.39
N LEU A 27 16.47 -17.84 22.71
CA LEU A 27 15.99 -18.83 21.75
C LEU A 27 15.15 -19.92 22.41
N GLU A 28 15.54 -20.38 23.60
CA GLU A 28 14.80 -21.40 24.34
C GLU A 28 13.46 -20.87 24.85
N THR A 29 13.41 -19.64 25.36
CA THR A 29 12.16 -18.99 25.78
C THR A 29 11.25 -18.65 24.60
N ALA A 30 11.80 -18.27 23.44
CA ALA A 30 11.03 -18.08 22.21
C ALA A 30 10.42 -19.40 21.69
N ASN A 31 11.17 -20.50 21.78
CA ASN A 31 10.69 -21.83 21.36
C ASN A 31 9.68 -22.43 22.35
N LYS A 32 9.77 -22.08 23.65
CA LYS A 32 8.80 -22.47 24.69
C LYS A 32 7.52 -21.65 24.66
N ARG A 33 7.56 -20.42 24.14
CA ARG A 33 6.36 -19.59 23.93
C ARG A 33 5.56 -20.11 22.73
N SER A 34 4.80 -21.17 23.01
CA SER A 34 3.58 -21.59 22.31
C SER A 34 3.78 -22.00 20.86
N LYS A 35 4.27 -23.23 20.67
CA LYS A 35 3.80 -23.99 19.51
C LYS A 35 2.32 -24.28 19.77
N PRO A 36 1.39 -23.86 18.89
CA PRO A 36 -0.02 -24.23 19.04
C PRO A 36 -0.11 -25.75 19.17
N SER A 37 -0.96 -26.22 20.07
CA SER A 37 -1.19 -27.66 20.21
C SER A 37 -1.60 -28.21 18.85
N ARG A 38 -1.24 -29.46 18.54
CA ARG A 38 -1.72 -30.12 17.32
C ARG A 38 -3.24 -30.01 17.20
N LYS A 39 -3.95 -30.07 18.34
CA LYS A 39 -5.40 -29.87 18.42
C LYS A 39 -5.82 -28.46 17.98
N ASP A 40 -5.14 -27.42 18.45
CA ASP A 40 -5.41 -26.03 18.05
C ASP A 40 -5.20 -25.83 16.55
N LEU A 41 -4.17 -26.49 15.97
CA LEU A 41 -3.93 -26.45 14.52
C LEU A 41 -5.04 -27.17 13.74
N GLU A 42 -5.51 -28.32 14.22
CA GLU A 42 -6.62 -29.06 13.61
C GLU A 42 -7.92 -28.24 13.65
N ASP A 43 -8.20 -27.56 14.76
CA ASP A 43 -9.36 -26.67 14.93
C ASP A 43 -9.28 -25.45 13.98
N ILE A 44 -8.10 -24.82 13.85
CA ILE A 44 -7.87 -23.71 12.90
C ILE A 44 -8.09 -24.18 11.46
N VAL A 45 -7.59 -25.37 11.09
CA VAL A 45 -7.77 -25.92 9.74
C VAL A 45 -9.25 -26.23 9.47
N ALA A 46 -9.97 -26.77 10.46
CA ALA A 46 -11.41 -27.01 10.34
C ALA A 46 -12.19 -25.70 10.12
N ALA A 47 -11.90 -24.66 10.92
CA ALA A 47 -12.52 -23.35 10.78
C ALA A 47 -12.24 -22.70 9.40
N LEU A 48 -11.00 -22.82 8.90
CA LEU A 48 -10.64 -22.32 7.56
C LEU A 48 -11.38 -23.07 6.45
N LYS A 49 -11.56 -24.39 6.58
CA LYS A 49 -12.34 -25.18 5.61
C LYS A 49 -13.81 -24.75 5.60
N GLU A 50 -14.41 -24.53 6.76
CA GLU A 50 -15.79 -24.05 6.86
C GLU A 50 -15.95 -22.66 6.22
N GLN A 51 -15.03 -21.73 6.52
CA GLN A 51 -15.05 -20.39 5.94
C GLN A 51 -14.94 -20.43 4.41
N ASN A 52 -14.09 -21.31 3.85
CA ASN A 52 -13.98 -21.49 2.41
C ASN A 52 -15.26 -22.07 1.79
N ALA A 53 -15.90 -23.05 2.42
CA ALA A 53 -17.17 -23.59 1.96
C ALA A 53 -18.27 -22.51 1.92
N GLN A 54 -18.33 -21.64 2.94
CA GLN A 54 -19.26 -20.50 2.96
C GLN A 54 -18.96 -19.49 1.84
N LEU A 55 -17.69 -19.20 1.56
CA LEU A 55 -17.30 -18.32 0.45
C LEU A 55 -17.69 -18.90 -0.91
N GLU A 56 -17.50 -20.20 -1.12
CA GLU A 56 -17.92 -20.87 -2.35
C GLU A 56 -19.44 -20.80 -2.56
N GLN A 57 -20.24 -20.97 -1.50
CA GLN A 57 -21.69 -20.82 -1.58
C GLN A 57 -22.10 -19.38 -1.93
N LYS A 58 -21.47 -18.38 -1.30
CA LYS A 58 -21.70 -16.97 -1.62
C LYS A 58 -21.34 -16.65 -3.08
N ASN A 59 -20.23 -17.18 -3.58
CA ASN A 59 -19.84 -17.02 -4.99
C ASN A 59 -20.85 -17.66 -5.94
N LYS A 60 -21.32 -18.89 -5.64
CA LYS A 60 -22.36 -19.56 -6.44
C LYS A 60 -23.63 -18.72 -6.51
N ASN A 61 -24.09 -18.20 -5.37
CA ASN A 61 -25.29 -17.34 -5.32
C ASN A 61 -25.11 -16.05 -6.13
N THR A 62 -23.94 -15.40 -6.02
CA THR A 62 -23.61 -14.17 -6.76
C THR A 62 -23.58 -14.42 -8.27
N VAL A 63 -23.02 -15.54 -8.72
CA VAL A 63 -23.00 -15.93 -10.14
C VAL A 63 -24.42 -16.17 -10.66
N THR A 64 -25.30 -16.80 -9.88
CA THR A 64 -26.71 -16.98 -10.24
C THR A 64 -27.42 -15.63 -10.38
N GLN A 65 -27.25 -14.71 -9.42
CA GLN A 65 -27.82 -13.37 -9.48
C GLN A 65 -27.34 -12.57 -10.71
N LEU A 66 -26.04 -12.63 -11.02
CA LEU A 66 -25.49 -11.97 -12.21
C LEU A 66 -26.10 -12.53 -13.51
N ARG A 67 -26.31 -13.85 -13.58
CA ARG A 67 -26.97 -14.49 -14.72
C ARG A 67 -28.42 -14.02 -14.88
N GLU A 68 -29.17 -13.92 -13.80
CA GLU A 68 -30.55 -13.44 -13.80
C GLU A 68 -30.63 -11.98 -14.28
N VAL A 69 -29.75 -11.11 -13.78
CA VAL A 69 -29.67 -9.70 -14.24
C VAL A 69 -29.31 -9.61 -15.72
N GLN A 70 -28.37 -10.44 -16.20
CA GLN A 70 -27.99 -10.46 -17.62
C GLN A 70 -29.14 -10.92 -18.52
N GLN A 71 -29.98 -11.86 -18.05
CA GLN A 71 -31.21 -12.26 -18.75
C GLN A 71 -32.23 -11.12 -18.80
N GLN A 72 -32.42 -10.38 -17.70
CA GLN A 72 -33.32 -9.22 -17.66
C GLN A 72 -32.88 -8.10 -18.63
N VAL A 73 -31.58 -7.79 -18.67
CA VAL A 73 -31.02 -6.79 -19.61
C VAL A 73 -31.25 -7.23 -21.06
N THR A 74 -31.07 -8.51 -21.36
CA THR A 74 -31.31 -9.06 -22.71
C THR A 74 -32.78 -8.93 -23.11
N LEU A 75 -33.71 -9.23 -22.20
CA LEU A 75 -35.15 -9.09 -22.44
C LEU A 75 -35.54 -7.61 -22.72
N LEU A 76 -34.99 -6.66 -21.95
CA LEU A 76 -35.23 -5.23 -22.16
C LEU A 76 -34.67 -4.71 -23.48
N GLN A 77 -33.53 -5.24 -23.94
CA GLN A 77 -32.97 -4.88 -25.26
C GLN A 77 -33.85 -5.39 -26.41
N GLN A 78 -34.43 -6.58 -26.27
CA GLN A 78 -35.34 -7.13 -27.28
C GLN A 78 -36.66 -6.34 -27.38
N THR A 79 -37.20 -5.85 -26.25
CA THR A 79 -38.42 -5.03 -26.26
C THR A 79 -38.16 -3.59 -26.74
N GLY A 80 -36.97 -3.04 -26.52
CA GLY A 80 -36.60 -1.69 -26.95
C GLY A 80 -36.20 -1.55 -28.43
N ALA A 81 -35.79 -2.64 -29.10
CA ALA A 81 -35.31 -2.59 -30.48
C ALA A 81 -36.38 -2.29 -31.55
N SER A 82 -37.67 -2.34 -31.20
CA SER A 82 -38.79 -2.08 -32.12
C SER A 82 -39.20 -0.59 -32.21
N SER A 83 -38.53 0.33 -31.53
CA SER A 83 -38.96 1.75 -31.44
C SER A 83 -37.89 2.78 -31.79
N SER A 84 -36.79 2.41 -32.45
CA SER A 84 -35.75 3.39 -32.81
C SER A 84 -35.19 3.14 -34.21
N GLN A 85 -36.02 3.44 -35.20
CA GLN A 85 -35.59 3.59 -36.58
C GLN A 85 -36.10 4.93 -37.11
N ARG A 86 -35.38 6.02 -36.79
CA ARG A 86 -35.11 7.20 -37.63
C ARG A 86 -34.49 8.32 -36.80
N ASP A 87 -33.61 9.07 -37.45
CA ASP A 87 -32.84 10.24 -36.99
C ASP A 87 -31.60 9.89 -36.16
N ASN A 88 -30.39 10.41 -36.39
CA ASN A 88 -29.85 11.36 -37.36
C ASN A 88 -28.32 11.21 -37.26
N SER A 89 -27.60 11.02 -38.37
CA SER A 89 -26.84 12.07 -39.05
C SER A 89 -25.74 12.76 -38.22
N ARG A 90 -24.49 12.39 -38.54
CA ARG A 90 -23.26 13.20 -38.55
C ARG A 90 -23.20 14.36 -37.54
N ASN A 91 -22.49 14.17 -36.43
CA ASN A 91 -21.89 15.28 -35.69
C ASN A 91 -20.39 15.05 -35.52
N THR A 92 -19.64 15.52 -36.52
CA THR A 92 -18.19 15.63 -36.51
C THR A 92 -17.84 16.90 -35.74
N GLY A 93 -17.17 16.76 -34.59
CA GLY A 93 -16.42 17.86 -33.99
C GLY A 93 -17.24 18.89 -33.21
N ASN A 94 -17.85 18.46 -32.10
CA ASN A 94 -18.03 19.39 -30.98
C ASN A 94 -17.23 18.83 -29.82
N SER A 95 -16.21 19.58 -29.40
CA SER A 95 -15.50 19.33 -28.15
C SER A 95 -16.56 19.33 -27.06
N GLU A 96 -17.00 18.15 -26.63
CA GLU A 96 -17.67 17.98 -25.35
C GLU A 96 -16.74 18.63 -24.35
N VAL A 97 -17.10 19.85 -23.93
CA VAL A 97 -16.46 20.58 -22.85
C VAL A 97 -16.73 19.70 -21.65
N SER A 98 -15.84 18.73 -21.46
CA SER A 98 -16.02 17.68 -20.49
C SER A 98 -16.03 18.44 -19.17
N ASN A 99 -17.12 18.33 -18.42
CA ASN A 99 -17.27 18.95 -17.11
C ASN A 99 -16.26 18.29 -16.15
N LEU A 100 -14.98 18.60 -16.35
CA LEU A 100 -13.86 18.04 -15.61
C LEU A 100 -13.88 18.68 -14.23
N ILE A 101 -13.84 17.83 -13.22
CA ILE A 101 -13.83 18.26 -11.82
C ILE A 101 -12.46 18.88 -11.53
N ASP A 102 -12.44 20.18 -11.27
CA ASP A 102 -11.26 20.91 -10.81
C ASP A 102 -10.83 20.43 -9.41
N LYS A 103 -9.55 20.68 -9.07
CA LYS A 103 -9.02 20.36 -7.74
C LYS A 103 -9.59 21.35 -6.71
N PRO A 104 -10.13 20.92 -5.56
CA PRO A 104 -10.55 21.83 -4.51
C PRO A 104 -9.36 22.64 -3.97
N GLY A 105 -9.62 23.89 -3.57
CA GLY A 105 -8.67 24.71 -2.83
C GLY A 105 -8.55 24.29 -1.35
N GLY A 106 -7.47 24.67 -0.69
CA GLY A 106 -7.31 24.50 0.76
C GLY A 106 -6.97 23.08 1.22
N LYS A 107 -7.31 22.78 2.48
CA LYS A 107 -7.16 21.44 3.09
C LYS A 107 -8.44 20.65 2.85
N PHE A 108 -8.33 19.43 2.34
CA PHE A 108 -9.47 18.58 2.05
C PHE A 108 -9.13 17.10 2.30
N ASN A 109 -10.16 16.30 2.59
CA ASN A 109 -10.04 14.84 2.61
C ASN A 109 -10.21 14.31 1.19
N LEU A 110 -9.19 13.61 0.69
CA LEU A 110 -9.19 13.09 -0.68
C LEU A 110 -10.30 12.05 -0.89
N GLU A 111 -10.59 11.21 0.10
CA GLU A 111 -11.61 10.16 0.01
C GLU A 111 -13.01 10.77 -0.16
N GLU A 112 -13.36 11.71 0.73
CA GLU A 112 -14.62 12.47 0.67
C GLU A 112 -14.75 13.27 -0.63
N THR A 113 -13.67 13.92 -1.09
CA THR A 113 -13.69 14.72 -2.32
C THR A 113 -13.93 13.87 -3.56
N LEU A 114 -13.38 12.65 -3.58
CA LEU A 114 -13.56 11.74 -4.72
C LEU A 114 -14.94 11.09 -4.71
N GLY A 115 -15.60 11.00 -3.55
CA GLY A 115 -16.87 10.31 -3.37
C GLY A 115 -16.74 8.80 -3.61
N ILE A 116 -15.60 8.22 -3.24
CA ILE A 116 -15.31 6.79 -3.38
C ILE A 116 -15.28 6.13 -2.00
N GLU A 117 -15.61 4.84 -1.95
CA GLU A 117 -15.55 4.09 -0.70
C GLU A 117 -14.10 3.86 -0.25
N HIS A 118 -13.89 3.73 1.06
CA HIS A 118 -12.59 3.46 1.66
C HIS A 118 -11.78 2.31 1.00
N PRO A 119 -12.35 1.10 0.76
CA PRO A 119 -11.61 0.02 0.11
C PRO A 119 -11.15 0.38 -1.32
N GLU A 120 -11.97 1.09 -2.08
CA GLU A 120 -11.62 1.53 -3.44
C GLU A 120 -10.50 2.58 -3.39
N TYR A 121 -10.58 3.53 -2.45
CA TYR A 121 -9.52 4.50 -2.21
C TYR A 121 -8.18 3.83 -1.85
N LEU A 122 -8.19 2.82 -0.98
CA LEU A 122 -6.98 2.05 -0.63
C LEU A 122 -6.40 1.33 -1.86
N SER A 123 -7.26 0.77 -2.71
CA SER A 123 -6.87 0.10 -3.96
C SER A 123 -6.19 1.09 -4.91
N LEU A 124 -6.83 2.23 -5.19
CA LEU A 124 -6.29 3.32 -6.01
C LEU A 124 -4.93 3.78 -5.47
N ARG A 125 -4.82 4.00 -4.16
CA ARG A 125 -3.58 4.44 -3.50
C ARG A 125 -2.46 3.41 -3.64
N ARG A 126 -2.78 2.11 -3.55
CA ARG A 126 -1.82 1.01 -3.74
C ARG A 126 -1.33 0.98 -5.18
N ASP A 127 -2.23 1.09 -6.14
CA ASP A 127 -1.88 1.07 -7.57
C ASP A 127 -1.00 2.25 -7.98
N VAL A 128 -1.34 3.47 -7.53
CA VAL A 128 -0.50 4.66 -7.81
C VAL A 128 0.91 4.47 -7.25
N ARG A 129 1.06 3.92 -6.04
CA ARG A 129 2.39 3.63 -5.46
C ARG A 129 3.16 2.59 -6.29
N THR A 130 2.51 1.52 -6.71
CA THR A 130 3.12 0.49 -7.56
C THR A 130 3.60 1.10 -8.87
N LEU A 131 2.77 1.92 -9.52
CA LEU A 131 3.11 2.62 -10.76
C LEU A 131 4.28 3.59 -10.57
N MET A 132 4.34 4.32 -9.45
CA MET A 132 5.49 5.19 -9.15
C MET A 132 6.81 4.40 -9.00
N ILE A 133 6.76 3.22 -8.39
CA ILE A 133 7.92 2.33 -8.25
C ILE A 133 8.35 1.81 -9.62
N GLN A 134 7.38 1.37 -10.44
CA GLN A 134 7.64 0.90 -11.81
C GLN A 134 8.23 1.99 -12.70
N ALA A 135 7.77 3.23 -12.55
CA ALA A 135 8.30 4.40 -13.27
C ALA A 135 9.65 4.91 -12.72
N GLN A 136 10.18 4.30 -11.65
CA GLN A 136 11.43 4.70 -10.99
C GLN A 136 11.46 6.21 -10.68
N ILE A 137 10.39 6.70 -10.05
CA ILE A 137 10.32 8.08 -9.56
C ILE A 137 11.13 8.19 -8.27
N ASP A 138 12.10 9.10 -8.23
CA ASP A 138 12.85 9.38 -7.01
C ASP A 138 11.98 10.17 -6.02
N TRP A 139 11.72 9.58 -4.86
CA TRP A 139 10.93 10.19 -3.78
C TRP A 139 11.74 11.19 -2.93
N THR A 140 13.06 11.25 -3.12
CA THR A 140 13.92 12.21 -2.42
C THR A 140 13.81 13.63 -3.00
N GLU A 141 13.47 13.73 -4.28
CA GLU A 141 13.27 14.98 -4.98
C GLU A 141 11.97 15.71 -4.56
N ASN A 142 11.90 17.00 -4.90
CA ASN A 142 10.66 17.76 -4.74
C ASN A 142 9.65 17.32 -5.80
N PHE A 143 8.37 17.23 -5.43
CA PHE A 143 7.30 16.79 -6.33
C PHE A 143 7.24 17.63 -7.63
N HIS A 144 7.54 18.92 -7.53
CA HIS A 144 7.57 19.83 -8.69
C HIS A 144 8.77 19.64 -9.63
N ARG A 145 9.79 18.89 -9.20
CA ARG A 145 10.99 18.58 -10.00
C ARG A 145 10.93 17.19 -10.64
N VAL A 146 9.92 16.38 -10.29
CA VAL A 146 9.73 15.05 -10.87
C VAL A 146 9.53 15.19 -12.38
N ASP A 147 10.23 14.35 -13.15
CA ASP A 147 10.10 14.26 -14.59
C ASP A 147 8.62 14.11 -15.01
N SER A 148 8.17 15.06 -15.86
CA SER A 148 6.79 15.13 -16.34
C SER A 148 6.42 13.94 -17.21
N GLN A 149 7.38 13.33 -17.92
CA GLN A 149 7.14 12.12 -18.71
C GLN A 149 6.82 10.92 -17.81
N LYS A 150 7.63 10.69 -16.78
CA LYS A 150 7.38 9.64 -15.78
C LYS A 150 6.03 9.84 -15.08
N MET A 151 5.71 11.07 -14.67
CA MET A 151 4.42 11.36 -14.05
C MET A 151 3.25 11.14 -15.02
N SER A 152 3.40 11.48 -16.29
CA SER A 152 2.38 11.20 -17.32
C SER A 152 2.15 9.69 -17.49
N MET A 153 3.20 8.87 -17.46
CA MET A 153 3.07 7.40 -17.49
C MET A 153 2.30 6.88 -16.27
N VAL A 154 2.58 7.39 -15.07
CA VAL A 154 1.84 7.04 -13.85
C VAL A 154 0.37 7.42 -13.98
N CYS A 155 0.06 8.62 -14.47
CA CYS A 155 -1.34 9.05 -14.68
C CYS A 155 -2.06 8.16 -15.71
N LYS A 156 -1.44 7.86 -16.85
CA LYS A 156 -2.03 6.97 -17.88
C LYS A 156 -2.27 5.56 -17.32
N GLY A 157 -1.30 5.00 -16.60
CA GLY A 157 -1.43 3.69 -15.96
C GLY A 157 -2.53 3.67 -14.89
N ALA A 158 -2.66 4.75 -14.11
CA ALA A 158 -3.71 4.88 -13.12
C ALA A 158 -5.10 4.97 -13.76
N ILE A 159 -5.26 5.78 -14.82
CA ILE A 159 -6.52 5.87 -15.59
C ILE A 159 -6.91 4.54 -16.22
N ALA A 160 -5.95 3.77 -16.73
CA ALA A 160 -6.20 2.46 -17.31
C ALA A 160 -6.78 1.47 -16.28
N LYS A 161 -6.30 1.53 -15.03
CA LYS A 161 -6.79 0.69 -13.92
C LYS A 161 -8.07 1.22 -13.27
N HIS A 162 -8.21 2.53 -13.19
CA HIS A 162 -9.29 3.24 -12.48
C HIS A 162 -9.97 4.23 -13.44
N PRO A 163 -10.87 3.78 -14.33
CA PRO A 163 -11.46 4.62 -15.37
C PRO A 163 -12.24 5.82 -14.84
N HIS A 164 -12.76 5.77 -13.61
CA HIS A 164 -13.46 6.88 -12.96
C HIS A 164 -12.56 8.13 -12.81
N LEU A 165 -11.23 7.98 -12.91
CA LEU A 165 -10.30 9.11 -12.82
C LEU A 165 -10.35 10.05 -14.03
N LYS A 166 -10.93 9.62 -15.17
CA LYS A 166 -11.03 10.44 -16.39
C LYS A 166 -11.84 11.73 -16.20
N LYS A 167 -12.74 11.76 -15.21
CA LYS A 167 -13.59 12.92 -14.90
C LYS A 167 -12.85 14.06 -14.19
N TYR A 168 -11.61 13.84 -13.71
CA TYR A 168 -10.85 14.86 -12.99
C TYR A 168 -9.83 15.54 -13.89
N LYS A 169 -9.81 16.87 -13.84
CA LYS A 169 -8.89 17.68 -14.66
C LYS A 169 -7.44 17.34 -14.33
N ASN A 170 -6.63 17.12 -15.38
CA ASN A 170 -5.22 16.75 -15.28
C ASN A 170 -4.94 15.56 -14.35
N THR A 171 -5.94 14.73 -14.06
CA THR A 171 -5.80 13.59 -13.14
C THR A 171 -5.23 14.02 -11.78
N TRP A 172 -5.64 15.19 -11.28
CA TRP A 172 -5.14 15.75 -10.02
C TRP A 172 -5.18 14.80 -8.80
N PRO A 173 -6.12 13.83 -8.67
CA PRO A 173 -6.10 12.90 -7.53
C PRO A 173 -4.83 12.05 -7.50
N VAL A 174 -4.35 11.60 -8.65
CA VAL A 174 -3.12 10.79 -8.77
C VAL A 174 -1.92 11.61 -8.31
N ALA A 175 -1.84 12.89 -8.72
CA ALA A 175 -0.79 13.80 -8.28
C ALA A 175 -0.80 14.04 -6.76
N VAL A 176 -1.98 14.18 -6.14
CA VAL A 176 -2.12 14.34 -4.68
C VAL A 176 -1.67 13.08 -3.94
N ILE A 177 -2.07 11.89 -4.41
CA ILE A 177 -1.64 10.61 -3.84
C ILE A 177 -0.12 10.45 -3.94
N ALA A 178 0.46 10.75 -5.10
CA ALA A 178 1.90 10.66 -5.34
C ALA A 178 2.69 11.60 -4.42
N ASN A 179 2.28 12.87 -4.33
CA ASN A 179 2.91 13.84 -3.43
C ASN A 179 2.83 13.39 -1.96
N THR A 180 1.65 12.94 -1.51
CA THR A 180 1.45 12.44 -0.14
C THR A 180 2.35 11.23 0.14
N HIS A 181 2.52 10.33 -0.84
CA HIS A 181 3.41 9.19 -0.70
C HIS A 181 4.88 9.61 -0.53
N MET A 182 5.37 10.52 -1.37
CA MET A 182 6.75 11.05 -1.28
C MET A 182 6.99 11.77 0.05
N GLN A 183 6.03 12.58 0.52
CA GLN A 183 6.11 13.23 1.82
C GLN A 183 6.18 12.20 2.97
N GLY A 184 5.35 11.15 2.90
CA GLY A 184 5.36 10.05 3.86
C GLY A 184 6.72 9.34 3.91
N LYS A 185 7.31 9.05 2.75
CA LYS A 185 8.66 8.44 2.65
C LYS A 185 9.75 9.34 3.24
N ARG A 186 9.74 10.64 2.90
CA ARG A 186 10.69 11.63 3.45
C ARG A 186 10.56 11.78 4.97
N LYS A 187 9.33 11.83 5.48
CA LYS A 187 9.05 11.86 6.94
C LYS A 187 9.56 10.61 7.64
N HIS A 188 9.32 9.43 7.05
CA HIS A 188 9.81 8.17 7.59
C HIS A 188 11.34 8.13 7.62
N ARG A 189 12.02 8.46 6.51
CA ARG A 189 13.48 8.55 6.44
C ARG A 189 14.05 9.47 7.53
N SER A 190 13.46 10.65 7.70
CA SER A 190 13.89 11.63 8.71
C SER A 190 13.77 11.10 10.14
N ARG A 191 12.69 10.38 10.45
CA ARG A 191 12.48 9.71 11.75
C ARG A 191 13.52 8.61 11.98
N THR A 192 13.79 7.81 10.95
CA THR A 192 14.78 6.73 11.00
C THR A 192 16.17 7.30 11.27
N ILE A 193 16.60 8.34 10.55
CA ILE A 193 17.90 9.01 10.77
C ILE A 193 18.02 9.53 12.21
N LYS A 194 17.00 10.23 12.72
CA LYS A 194 17.00 10.73 14.11
C LYS A 194 17.13 9.61 15.14
N LYS A 195 16.46 8.47 14.91
CA LYS A 195 16.55 7.30 15.79
C LYS A 195 17.97 6.72 15.81
N TYR A 196 18.62 6.62 14.65
CA TYR A 196 20.01 6.17 14.56
C TYR A 196 20.99 7.15 15.25
N GLN A 197 20.80 8.45 15.08
CA GLN A 197 21.62 9.48 15.75
C GLN A 197 21.47 9.42 17.28
N ALA A 198 20.24 9.27 17.79
CA ALA A 198 20.00 9.14 19.23
C ALA A 198 20.66 7.89 19.82
N ALA A 199 20.63 6.75 19.10
CA ALA A 199 21.27 5.52 19.53
C ALA A 199 22.81 5.62 19.52
N HIS A 200 23.38 6.35 18.55
CA HIS A 200 24.83 6.54 18.48
C HIS A 200 25.36 7.38 19.65
N ASN A 201 24.67 8.47 20.00
CA ASN A 201 25.07 9.35 21.09
C ASN A 201 25.00 8.67 22.48
N GLN A 202 24.09 7.72 22.69
CA GLN A 202 24.01 6.98 23.96
C GLN A 202 25.23 6.08 24.20
N ASN A 203 25.91 5.63 23.15
CA ASN A 203 27.09 4.79 23.28
C ASN A 203 28.36 5.59 23.59
N THR A 204 28.46 6.84 23.12
CA THR A 204 29.64 7.70 23.33
C THR A 204 29.76 8.19 24.78
N ASP A 205 28.65 8.32 25.50
CA ASP A 205 28.65 8.81 26.89
C ASP A 205 29.07 7.73 27.91
N SER A 206 29.12 6.46 27.50
CA SER A 206 29.43 5.32 28.39
C SER A 206 30.93 4.98 28.49
N GLU A 207 31.78 5.51 27.59
CA GLU A 207 33.22 5.21 27.57
C GLU A 207 34.09 6.21 28.38
N GLY A 208 33.50 7.29 28.90
CA GLY A 208 34.24 8.42 29.50
C GLY A 208 34.30 8.50 31.04
N GLN A 209 33.83 7.49 31.79
CA GLN A 209 33.81 7.53 33.27
C GLN A 209 34.75 6.51 33.95
N GLY A 210 35.84 6.14 33.27
CA GLY A 210 36.80 5.13 33.73
C GLY A 210 38.20 5.64 34.06
N GLU A 211 38.33 6.87 34.57
CA GLU A 211 39.59 7.40 35.14
C GLU A 211 39.47 7.67 36.65
#